data_AF-A0A536E9Y9-F1
#
_entry.id   AF-A0A536E9Y9-F1
#
_cell.length_a   1.000
_cell.length_b   1.000
_cell.length_c   1.000
_cell.angle_alpha   90.00
_cell.angle_beta   90.00
_cell.angle_gamma   90.00
#
_symmetry.space_group_name_H-M   'P 1'
#
loop_
_entity.id
_entity.type
_entity.pdbx_description
1 polymer ?
#
loop_
_entity_poly.entity_id
_entity_poly.type
_entity_poly.pdbx_seq_one_letter_code
_entity_poly.pdbx_strand_id
1 'polypeptide(L)' 'MRRTADLLDALARVKPTARQKARARAHPEMERIARRFATINTTLAKGVTAGSVSAAQLRSMASNFIAIGKALIP' A
#
# COMPACT_ATOMS: atom_id res chain seq x y z
N MET A 1 10.36 -11.56 17.52
CA MET A 1 10.56 -11.23 16.10
C MET A 1 10.58 -12.45 15.16
N ARG A 2 11.16 -13.61 15.53
CA ARG A 2 11.15 -14.84 14.68
C ARG A 2 9.77 -15.21 14.12
N ARG A 3 8.77 -15.29 14.99
CA ARG A 3 7.39 -15.65 14.63
C ARG A 3 6.78 -14.75 13.55
N THR A 4 7.12 -13.46 13.54
CA THR A 4 6.62 -12.52 12.54
C THR A 4 7.30 -12.74 11.19
N ALA A 5 8.61 -12.98 11.19
CA ALA A 5 9.35 -13.31 9.99
C ALA A 5 8.85 -14.64 9.38
N ASP A 6 8.64 -15.66 10.21
CA ASP A 6 8.13 -16.97 9.77
C ASP A 6 6.72 -16.87 9.15
N LEU A 7 5.86 -16.01 9.72
CA LEU A 7 4.52 -15.75 9.17
C LEU A 7 4.59 -15.01 7.83
N LEU A 8 5.49 -14.04 7.68
CA LEU A 8 5.69 -13.32 6.42
C LEU A 8 6.24 -14.27 5.33
N ASP A 9 7.15 -15.16 5.71
CA ASP A 9 7.75 -16.15 4.82
C ASP A 9 6.74 -17.20 4.36
N ALA A 10 5.85 -17.64 5.26
CA ALA A 10 4.72 -18.50 4.93
C ALA A 10 3.73 -17.79 4.00
N LEU A 11 3.43 -16.51 4.24
CA LEU A 11 2.54 -15.71 3.42
C LEU A 11 3.08 -15.55 1.99
N ALA A 12 4.38 -15.32 1.85
CA ALA A 12 5.05 -15.16 0.56
C ALA A 12 4.98 -16.42 -0.32
N ARG A 13 4.81 -17.60 0.29
CA ARG A 13 4.71 -18.88 -0.41
C ARG A 13 3.28 -19.23 -0.83
N VAL A 14 2.27 -18.51 -0.33
CA VAL A 14 0.87 -18.71 -0.72
C VAL A 14 0.67 -18.20 -2.14
N LYS A 15 0.41 -19.10 -3.09
CA LYS A 15 -0.10 -18.73 -4.41
C LYS A 15 -1.63 -18.64 -4.37
N PRO A 16 -2.23 -17.44 -4.50
CA PRO A 16 -3.67 -17.30 -4.45
C PRO A 16 -4.33 -18.03 -5.64
N THR A 17 -5.37 -18.79 -5.35
CA THR A 17 -6.20 -19.49 -6.33
C THR A 17 -6.88 -18.51 -7.29
N ALA A 18 -7.33 -18.98 -8.45
CA ALA A 18 -8.06 -18.15 -9.41
C ALA A 18 -9.29 -17.46 -8.79
N ARG A 19 -10.02 -18.17 -7.91
CA ARG A 19 -11.17 -17.63 -7.16
C ARG A 19 -10.76 -16.54 -6.16
N GLN A 20 -9.65 -16.72 -5.44
CA GLN A 20 -9.13 -15.70 -4.53
C GLN A 20 -8.64 -14.47 -5.30
N LYS A 21 -8.00 -14.65 -6.47
CA LYS A 21 -7.63 -13.54 -7.35
C LYS A 21 -8.85 -12.79 -7.90
N ALA A 22 -9.89 -13.51 -8.32
CA ALA A 22 -11.14 -12.91 -8.78
C ALA A 22 -11.88 -12.15 -7.66
N ARG A 23 -11.91 -12.71 -6.45
CA ARG A 23 -12.49 -12.06 -5.28
C ARG A 23 -11.66 -10.85 -4.82
N ALA A 24 -10.33 -10.92 -4.89
CA ALA A 24 -9.45 -9.77 -4.65
C ALA A 24 -9.72 -8.64 -5.65
N ARG A 25 -9.94 -8.95 -6.93
CA ARG A 25 -10.43 -7.98 -7.93
C ARG A 25 -11.81 -7.41 -7.58
N ALA A 26 -12.66 -8.18 -6.90
CA ALA A 26 -13.98 -7.75 -6.43
C ALA A 26 -13.94 -6.89 -5.16
N HIS A 27 -12.77 -6.57 -4.60
CA HIS A 27 -12.62 -5.63 -3.49
C HIS A 27 -12.15 -4.25 -4.02
N PRO A 28 -13.05 -3.41 -4.57
CA PRO A 28 -12.68 -2.11 -5.14
C PRO A 28 -12.01 -1.18 -4.14
N GLU A 29 -12.33 -1.32 -2.84
CA GLU A 29 -11.66 -0.60 -1.76
C GLU A 29 -10.18 -0.99 -1.64
N MET A 30 -9.84 -2.26 -1.79
CA MET A 30 -8.44 -2.71 -1.79
C MET A 30 -7.68 -2.20 -3.02
N GLU A 31 -8.33 -2.13 -4.18
CA GLU A 31 -7.73 -1.54 -5.39
C GLU A 31 -7.50 -0.03 -5.22
N ARG A 32 -8.44 0.69 -4.59
CA ARG A 32 -8.28 2.11 -4.21
C ARG A 32 -7.12 2.29 -3.23
N ILE A 33 -7.03 1.47 -2.19
CA ILE A 33 -5.93 1.50 -1.21
C ILE A 33 -4.58 1.25 -1.91
N ALA A 34 -4.50 0.23 -2.77
CA ALA A 34 -3.28 -0.09 -3.52
C ALA A 34 -2.83 1.07 -4.43
N ARG A 35 -3.77 1.71 -5.13
CA ARG A 35 -3.47 2.91 -5.94
C ARG A 35 -2.93 4.06 -5.09
N ARG A 36 -3.47 4.29 -3.90
CA ARG A 36 -2.98 5.32 -2.98
C ARG A 36 -1.56 5.05 -2.49
N PHE A 37 -1.23 3.79 -2.16
CA PHE A 37 0.14 3.38 -1.84
C PHE A 37 1.09 3.59 -3.02
N ALA A 38 0.67 3.26 -4.24
CA ALA A 38 1.47 3.51 -5.44
C ALA A 38 1.79 5.01 -5.64
N THR A 39 0.82 5.89 -5.39
CA THR A 39 1.03 7.35 -5.43
C THR A 39 2.01 7.82 -4.37
N ILE A 40 1.92 7.30 -3.14
CA ILE A 40 2.87 7.61 -2.05
C ILE A 40 4.28 7.18 -2.46
N ASN A 41 4.46 5.94 -2.94
CA ASN A 41 5.76 5.42 -3.36
C ASN A 41 6.37 6.24 -4.51
N THR A 42 5.55 6.63 -5.49
CA THR A 42 6.00 7.49 -6.60
C THR A 42 6.43 8.87 -6.10
N THR A 43 5.68 9.44 -5.15
CA THR A 43 5.99 10.76 -4.56
C THR A 43 7.29 10.71 -3.76
N LEU A 44 7.47 9.66 -2.97
CA LEU A 44 8.69 9.43 -2.19
C LEU A 44 9.90 9.20 -3.10
N ALA A 45 9.77 8.36 -4.12
CA ALA A 45 10.85 8.11 -5.09
C ALA A 45 11.33 9.40 -5.75
N LYS A 46 10.40 10.27 -6.19
CA LYS A 46 10.75 11.60 -6.72
C LYS A 46 11.52 12.45 -5.71
N GLY A 47 11.11 12.43 -4.45
CA GLY A 47 11.80 13.17 -3.38
C GLY A 47 13.20 12.64 -3.09
N VAL A 48 13.37 11.31 -3.07
CA VAL A 48 14.68 10.66 -2.93
C VAL A 48 15.59 11.03 -4.10
N THR A 49 15.11 10.95 -5.34
CA THR A 49 15.88 11.36 -6.53
C THR A 49 16.27 12.84 -6.48
N ALA A 50 15.39 13.71 -5.97
CA ALA A 50 15.66 15.14 -5.82
C ALA A 50 16.51 15.48 -4.56
N GLY A 51 16.86 14.49 -3.73
CA GLY A 51 17.56 14.70 -2.46
C GLY A 51 16.74 15.44 -1.39
N SER A 52 15.46 15.73 -1.66
CA SER A 52 14.58 16.47 -0.75
C SER A 52 13.11 16.19 -1.03
N VAL A 53 12.27 16.30 0.01
CA VAL A 53 10.81 16.18 -0.12
C VAL A 53 10.20 17.54 0.20
N SER A 54 9.49 18.13 -0.76
CA SER A 54 8.80 19.40 -0.56
C SER A 54 7.61 19.28 0.40
N ALA A 55 7.22 20.40 1.01
CA ALA A 55 6.00 20.48 1.83
C ALA A 55 4.72 20.07 1.06
N ALA A 56 4.68 20.32 -0.26
CA ALA A 56 3.58 19.88 -1.11
C ALA A 56 3.52 18.34 -1.24
N GLN A 57 4.68 17.70 -1.45
CA GLN A 57 4.78 16.24 -1.50
C GLN A 57 4.41 15.61 -0.15
N LEU A 58 4.88 16.16 0.97
CA LEU A 58 4.50 15.71 2.31
C LEU A 58 2.99 15.79 2.54
N ARG A 59 2.35 16.92 2.18
CA ARG A 59 0.88 17.09 2.28
C ARG A 59 0.13 16.07 1.42
N SER A 60 0.61 15.81 0.21
CA SER A 60 0.01 14.80 -0.69
C SER A 60 0.10 13.39 -0.10
N MET A 61 1.26 13.01 0.45
CA MET A 61 1.43 11.71 1.11
C MET A 61 0.54 11.60 2.35
N ALA A 62 0.50 12.63 3.20
CA ALA A 62 -0.36 12.66 4.39
C ALA A 62 -1.85 12.50 4.03
N SER A 63 -2.33 13.19 2.99
CA SER A 63 -3.71 13.06 2.50
C SER A 63 -4.02 11.62 2.05
N ASN A 64 -3.09 10.98 1.34
CA ASN A 64 -3.25 9.59 0.92
C ASN A 64 -3.25 8.61 2.10
N PHE A 65 -2.38 8.79 3.10
CA PHE A 65 -2.37 7.97 4.32
C PHE A 65 -3.67 8.11 5.11
N ILE A 66 -4.20 9.32 5.28
CA ILE A 66 -5.50 9.56 5.93
C ILE A 66 -6.61 8.81 5.20
N ALA A 67 -6.64 8.89 3.87
CA ALA A 67 -7.66 8.22 3.08
C ALA A 67 -7.55 6.69 3.12
N ILE A 68 -6.33 6.14 3.20
CA ILE A 68 -6.12 4.71 3.44
C ILE A 68 -6.65 4.33 4.83
N GLY A 69 -6.32 5.10 5.87
CA GLY A 69 -6.81 4.86 7.23
C GLY A 69 -8.34 4.82 7.29
N LYS A 70 -9.02 5.78 6.64
CA LYS A 70 -10.50 5.79 6.53
C LYS A 70 -11.09 4.59 5.81
N ALA A 71 -10.37 4.03 4.83
CA ALA A 71 -10.85 2.87 4.08
C ALA A 71 -10.58 1.53 4.81
N LEU A 72 -9.70 1.52 5.81
CA LEU A 72 -9.35 0.34 6.60
C LEU A 72 -10.10 0.25 7.93
N ILE A 73 -10.68 1.36 8.41
CA ILE A 73 -11.52 1.38 9.60
C ILE A 73 -12.97 1.19 9.16
N PRO A 74 -13.66 0.13 9.61
CA PRO A 74 -15.05 -0.15 9.27
C PRO A 74 -16.04 0.87 9.82
#